data_AF-A0A973FS59-F1
#
_entry.id   AF-A0A973FS59-F1
#
_cell.length_a   1.000
_cell.length_b   1.000
_cell.length_c   1.000
_cell.angle_alpha   90.00
_cell.angle_beta   90.00
_cell.angle_gamma   90.00
#
_symmetry.space_group_name_H-M   'P 1'
#
loop_
_entity.id
_entity.type
_entity.pdbx_description
1 polymer ?
#
loop_
_entity_poly.entity_id
_entity_poly.type
_entity_poly.pdbx_seq_one_letter_code
_entity_poly.pdbx_strand_id
1 'polypeptide(L)' 'ASALPEVVDEGQSGFLVARDDVAGYAEKVRILGEDAALRRCFGEFGREKVAASFDYDQLGSGFAALYARLLGR' A
#
# COMPACT_ATOMS: atom_id res chain seq x y z
N ALA A 1 11.43 10.00 6.93
CA ALA A 1 10.13 9.61 6.37
C ALA A 1 10.08 8.10 6.26
N SER A 2 8.99 7.46 6.67
CA SER A 2 8.78 6.02 6.47
C SER A 2 8.06 5.81 5.14
N ALA A 3 8.30 4.70 4.44
CA ALA A 3 7.59 4.35 3.21
C ALA A 3 6.15 3.87 3.46
N LEU A 4 5.79 3.57 4.71
CA LEU A 4 4.48 3.00 5.05
C LEU A 4 3.28 3.89 4.69
N PRO A 5 3.30 5.23 4.87
CA PRO A 5 2.20 6.09 4.45
C PRO A 5 2.00 6.18 2.93
N GLU A 6 3.01 5.83 2.13
CA GLU A 6 2.87 5.77 0.66
C GLU A 6 2.17 4.47 0.23
N VAL A 7 2.34 3.40 0.99
CA VAL A 7 1.79 2.07 0.69
C VAL A 7 0.40 1.88 1.30
N VAL A 8 0.18 2.34 2.52
CA VAL A 8 -1.08 2.16 3.26
C VAL A 8 -1.97 3.38 3.13
N ASP A 9 -3.19 3.17 2.64
CA ASP A 9 -4.25 4.17 2.66
C ASP A 9 -5.09 3.95 3.92
N GLU A 10 -5.02 4.90 4.84
CA GLU A 10 -5.68 4.83 6.15
C GLU A 10 -7.18 4.56 6.01
N GLY A 11 -7.64 3.47 6.60
CA GLY A 11 -9.04 3.06 6.56
C GLY A 11 -9.52 2.47 5.23
N GLN A 12 -8.63 2.27 4.25
CA GLN A 12 -8.98 1.66 2.96
C GLN A 12 -8.18 0.39 2.67
N SER A 13 -6.86 0.41 2.85
CA SER A 13 -5.99 -0.77 2.72
C SER A 13 -5.36 -1.21 4.04
N GLY A 14 -5.53 -0.42 5.11
CA GLY A 14 -4.97 -0.73 6.41
C GLY A 14 -5.11 0.41 7.42
N PHE A 15 -4.37 0.27 8.51
CA PHE A 15 -4.24 1.30 9.54
C PHE A 15 -2.75 1.60 9.76
N LEU A 16 -2.42 2.87 9.92
CA LEU A 16 -1.13 3.34 10.37
C LEU A 16 -1.22 3.64 11.87
N VAL A 17 -0.27 3.09 12.62
CA VAL A 17 -0.16 3.30 14.06
C VAL A 17 1.16 4.01 14.33
N ALA A 18 1.12 4.96 15.27
CA ALA A 18 2.32 5.67 15.68
C ALA A 18 3.37 4.70 16.24
N ARG A 19 4.64 5.04 16.04
CA ARG A 19 5.73 4.26 16.61
C ARG A 19 5.60 4.23 18.13
N ASP A 20 5.83 3.06 18.71
CA ASP A 20 5.78 2.79 20.15
C ASP A 20 4.37 2.96 20.80
N ASP A 21 3.32 3.18 20.00
CA ASP A 21 1.92 3.14 20.47
C ASP A 21 1.38 1.70 20.48
N VAL A 22 1.75 0.97 21.53
CA VAL A 22 1.32 -0.42 21.73
C VAL A 22 -0.19 -0.54 21.88
N ALA A 23 -0.82 0.42 22.57
CA ALA A 23 -2.26 0.41 22.81
C ALA A 23 -3.05 0.62 21.51
N GLY A 24 -2.65 1.60 20.69
CA GLY A 24 -3.21 1.82 19.37
C GLY A 24 -3.03 0.61 18.46
N TYR A 25 -1.87 -0.03 18.49
CA TYR A 25 -1.62 -1.23 17.69
C TYR A 25 -2.54 -2.39 18.07
N ALA A 26 -2.64 -2.68 19.37
CA ALA A 26 -3.51 -3.74 19.88
C ALA A 26 -4.98 -3.49 19.50
N GLU A 27 -5.44 -2.24 19.58
CA GLU A 27 -6.81 -1.88 19.22
C GLU A 27 -7.08 -2.08 17.72
N LYS A 28 -6.18 -1.66 16.84
CA LYS A 28 -6.35 -1.86 15.38
C LYS A 28 -6.33 -3.34 15.00
N VAL A 29 -5.48 -4.14 15.64
CA VAL A 29 -5.45 -5.60 15.45
C VAL A 29 -6.75 -6.22 15.92
N ARG A 30 -7.29 -5.80 17.07
CA ARG A 30 -8.57 -6.28 17.62
C ARG A 30 -9.73 -5.98 16.66
N ILE A 31 -9.84 -4.73 16.19
CA ILE A 31 -10.84 -4.33 15.20
C ILE A 31 -10.76 -5.23 13.96
N LEU A 32 -9.56 -5.40 13.40
CA LEU A 32 -9.38 -6.27 12.24
C LEU A 32 -9.65 -7.73 12.57
N GLY A 33 -9.40 -8.22 13.78
CA GLY A 33 -9.68 -9.60 14.19
C GLY A 33 -11.18 -9.89 14.31
N GLU A 34 -11.95 -8.92 14.79
CA GLU A 34 -13.39 -9.05 15.03
C GLU A 34 -14.25 -8.75 13.79
N ASP A 35 -13.81 -7.86 12.90
CA ASP A 35 -14.57 -7.46 11.71
C ASP A 35 -14.07 -8.14 10.42
N ALA A 36 -14.74 -9.23 10.03
CA ALA A 36 -14.42 -9.96 8.81
C ALA A 36 -14.75 -9.21 7.51
N ALA A 37 -15.76 -8.32 7.54
CA ALA A 37 -16.14 -7.54 6.38
C ALA A 37 -15.10 -6.47 6.09
N LEU A 38 -14.61 -5.79 7.13
CA LEU A 38 -13.52 -4.83 7.04
C LEU A 38 -12.24 -5.48 6.49
N ARG A 39 -11.86 -6.66 6.98
CA ARG A 39 -10.70 -7.41 6.43
C ARG A 39 -10.84 -7.67 4.94
N ARG A 40 -12.04 -8.03 4.48
CA ARG A 40 -12.30 -8.30 3.06
C ARG A 40 -12.18 -7.02 2.24
N CYS A 41 -12.82 -5.94 2.68
CA CYS A 41 -12.74 -4.62 2.06
C CYS A 41 -11.28 -4.17 1.89
N PHE A 42 -10.49 -4.27 2.97
CA PHE A 42 -9.07 -3.88 2.94
C PHE A 42 -8.25 -4.75 1.98
N GLY A 43 -8.51 -6.06 1.97
CA GLY A 43 -7.82 -6.99 1.08
C GLY A 43 -8.15 -6.76 -0.40
N GLU A 44 -9.42 -6.48 -0.72
CA GLU A 44 -9.87 -6.17 -2.08
C GLU A 44 -9.27 -4.87 -2.58
N PHE A 45 -9.45 -3.77 -1.83
CA PHE A 45 -8.88 -2.48 -2.18
C PHE A 45 -7.35 -2.52 -2.26
N GLY A 46 -6.69 -3.18 -1.30
CA GLY A 46 -5.24 -3.35 -1.29
C GLY A 46 -4.72 -4.10 -2.51
N ARG A 47 -5.43 -5.16 -2.94
CA ARG A 47 -5.08 -5.92 -4.16
C ARG A 47 -5.20 -5.05 -5.41
N GLU A 48 -6.30 -4.30 -5.54
CA GLU A 48 -6.52 -3.39 -6.67
C GLU A 48 -5.44 -2.31 -6.73
N LYS A 49 -5.09 -1.71 -5.58
CA LYS A 49 -4.01 -0.72 -5.49
C LYS A 49 -2.67 -1.29 -5.96
N VAL A 50 -2.29 -2.49 -5.50
CA VAL A 50 -1.04 -3.14 -5.89
C VAL A 50 -0.98 -3.33 -7.39
N ALA A 51 -2.04 -3.87 -7.99
CA ALA A 51 -2.13 -4.07 -9.44
C ALA A 51 -2.07 -2.75 -10.23
N ALA A 52 -2.63 -1.67 -9.72
CA ALA A 52 -2.70 -0.39 -10.43
C ALA A 52 -1.44 0.48 -10.26
N SER A 53 -0.71 0.36 -9.15
CA SER A 53 0.35 1.32 -8.78
C SER A 53 1.75 0.70 -8.66
N PHE A 54 1.85 -0.63 -8.54
CA PHE A 54 3.11 -1.33 -8.29
C PHE A 54 3.35 -2.48 -9.29
N ASP A 55 2.77 -2.38 -10.47
CA ASP A 55 2.97 -3.35 -11.55
C ASP A 55 4.39 -3.27 -12.14
N TYR A 56 5.05 -4.42 -12.26
CA TYR A 56 6.44 -4.51 -12.72
C TYR A 56 6.60 -4.18 -14.21
N ASP A 57 5.61 -4.50 -15.04
CA ASP A 57 5.67 -4.22 -16.47
C ASP A 57 5.55 -2.71 -16.71
N GLN A 58 4.65 -2.04 -15.98
CA GLN A 58 4.54 -0.58 -15.99
C GLN A 58 5.82 0.09 -15.50
N LEU A 59 6.38 -0.36 -14.38
CA LEU A 59 7.65 0.15 -13.84
C LEU A 59 8.80 -0.03 -14.84
N GLY A 60 8.98 -1.24 -15.36
CA GLY A 60 10.04 -1.57 -16.31
C GLY A 60 9.94 -0.76 -17.60
N SER A 61 8.74 -0.64 -18.17
CA SER A 61 8.47 0.14 -19.37
C SER A 61 8.75 1.63 -19.15
N GLY A 62 8.40 2.17 -17.98
CA GLY A 62 8.70 3.55 -17.61
C GLY A 62 10.20 3.84 -17.53
N PHE A 63 10.97 2.96 -16.89
CA PHE A 63 12.43 3.08 -16.85
C PHE A 63 13.06 2.96 -18.25
N ALA A 64 12.61 2.00 -19.05
CA ALA A 64 13.11 1.83 -20.42
C ALA A 64 12.86 3.07 -21.28
N ALA A 65 11.66 3.64 -21.21
CA ALA A 65 11.31 4.89 -21.91
C ALA A 65 12.16 6.07 -21.42
N LEU A 66 12.41 6.18 -20.12
CA LEU A 66 13.30 7.19 -19.57
C LEU A 66 14.72 7.05 -20.12
N TYR A 67 15.27 5.82 -20.16
CA TYR A 67 16.60 5.57 -20.71
C TYR A 67 16.67 5.85 -22.21
N ALA A 68 15.66 5.45 -22.99
CA ALA A 68 15.59 5.79 -24.42
C ALA A 68 15.68 7.31 -24.63
N ARG A 69 14.86 8.06 -23.90
CA ARG A 69 14.85 9.53 -23.92
C ARG A 69 16.21 10.13 -23.56
N LEU A 70 16.87 9.63 -22.52
CA LEU A 70 18.19 10.13 -22.08
C LEU A 70 19.31 9.78 -23.06
N LEU A 71 19.19 8.67 -23.80
CA LEU A 71 20.13 8.27 -24.84
C LEU A 71 19.86 8.91 -26.21
N GLY A 72 18.83 9.75 -26.32
CA GLY A 72 18.43 10.39 -27.59
C GLY A 72 17.85 9.40 -28.61
N ARG A 73 17.28 8.29 -28.13
CA ARG A 73 16.56 7.30 -28.94
C ARG A 73 15.06 7.48 -28.80
#